data_AF-A7T3X5-F1
#
_entry.id   AF-A7T3X5-F1
#
_cell.length_a   1.000
_cell.length_b   1.000
_cell.length_c   1.000
_cell.angle_alpha   90.00
_cell.angle_beta   90.00
_cell.angle_gamma   90.00
#
_symmetry.space_group_name_H-M   'P 1'
#
loop_
_entity.id
_entity.type
_entity.pdbx_description
1 polymer ?
#
loop_
_entity_poly.entity_id
_entity_poly.type
_entity_poly.pdbx_seq_one_letter_code
_entity_poly.pdbx_strand_id
1 'polypeptide(L)'
;GTKPMSEEPYHLKESLARLVAEVAKREWPQSWENFLSDLNGMCPLGKTQQELVLMVLLRLAEDVIGMDVNLQNQRKREMMLALNTHSEGIFKFFLNMLTYNSKMLNQMVS
;
A
#
# COMPACT_ATOMS: atom_id res chain seq x y z
N GLY A 1 5.98 -14.55 11.41
CA GLY A 1 5.54 -14.39 10.01
C GLY A 1 4.02 -14.32 9.95
N THR A 2 3.45 -13.76 8.89
CA THR A 2 2.00 -13.78 8.64
C THR A 2 1.54 -15.19 8.25
N LYS A 3 0.25 -15.50 8.49
CA LYS A 3 -0.38 -16.72 8.00
C LYS A 3 -0.72 -16.61 6.50
N PRO A 4 -1.11 -17.72 5.85
CA PRO A 4 -1.69 -17.68 4.51
C PRO A 4 -2.86 -16.71 4.41
N MET A 5 -3.06 -16.12 3.23
CA MET A 5 -4.01 -15.03 2.98
C MET A 5 -5.45 -15.35 3.43
N SER A 6 -5.86 -16.61 3.28
CA SER A 6 -7.19 -17.13 3.66
C SER A 6 -7.35 -17.38 5.16
N GLU A 7 -6.26 -17.52 5.90
CA GLU A 7 -6.24 -17.82 7.35
C GLU A 7 -5.86 -16.60 8.20
N GLU A 8 -5.22 -15.60 7.60
CA GLU A 8 -4.84 -14.37 8.28
C GLU A 8 -6.09 -13.54 8.62
N PRO A 9 -6.35 -13.25 9.90
CA PRO A 9 -7.55 -12.50 10.29
C PRO A 9 -7.60 -11.11 9.66
N TYR A 10 -8.70 -10.80 9.00
CA TYR A 10 -8.89 -9.52 8.31
C TYR A 10 -8.65 -8.31 9.22
N HIS A 11 -9.18 -8.33 10.45
CA HIS A 11 -9.02 -7.22 11.39
C HIS A 11 -7.55 -6.96 11.80
N LEU A 12 -6.70 -7.98 11.79
CA LEU A 12 -5.26 -7.82 12.04
C LEU A 12 -4.57 -7.16 10.84
N LYS A 13 -4.93 -7.60 9.62
CA LYS A 13 -4.44 -6.97 8.38
C LYS A 13 -4.85 -5.50 8.29
N GLU A 14 -6.11 -5.20 8.62
CA GLU A 14 -6.63 -3.83 8.65
C GLU A 14 -5.91 -2.97 9.70
N SER A 15 -5.74 -3.49 10.91
CA SER A 15 -5.04 -2.78 12.00
C SER A 15 -3.59 -2.49 11.63
N LEU A 16 -2.90 -3.45 11.01
CA LEU A 16 -1.53 -3.29 10.54
C LEU A 16 -1.45 -2.28 9.39
N ALA A 17 -2.33 -2.38 8.39
CA ALA A 17 -2.36 -1.45 7.28
C ALA A 17 -2.60 -0.01 7.74
N ARG A 18 -3.51 0.18 8.70
CA ARG A 18 -3.76 1.47 9.34
C ARG A 18 -2.52 2.00 10.05
N LEU A 19 -1.85 1.17 10.85
CA LEU A 19 -0.63 1.56 11.55
C LEU A 19 0.46 2.02 10.57
N VAL A 20 0.71 1.24 9.51
CA VAL A 20 1.73 1.59 8.51
C VAL A 20 1.35 2.87 7.76
N ALA A 21 0.08 3.07 7.42
CA ALA A 21 -0.39 4.31 6.80
C ALA A 21 -0.20 5.52 7.73
N GLU A 22 -0.45 5.39 9.03
CA GLU A 22 -0.17 6.44 10.02
C GLU A 22 1.32 6.80 10.10
N VAL A 23 2.19 5.80 10.05
CA VAL A 23 3.65 6.02 10.02
C VAL A 23 4.05 6.69 8.70
N ALA A 24 3.54 6.22 7.57
CA ALA A 24 3.81 6.82 6.25
C ALA A 24 3.36 8.28 6.19
N LYS A 25 2.19 8.63 6.75
CA LYS A 25 1.73 10.03 6.85
C LYS A 25 2.73 10.93 7.58
N ARG A 26 3.43 10.42 8.58
CA ARG A 26 4.40 11.17 9.39
C ARG A 26 5.79 11.24 8.77
N GLU A 27 6.23 10.16 8.14
CA GLU A 27 7.63 10.01 7.72
C GLU A 27 7.83 10.15 6.20
N TRP A 28 6.89 9.70 5.36
CA TRP A 28 7.01 9.76 3.90
C TRP A 28 6.48 11.10 3.34
N PRO A 29 7.23 11.83 2.49
CA PRO A 29 8.39 11.36 1.73
C PRO A 29 9.79 11.66 2.29
N GLN A 30 9.92 12.54 3.29
CA GLN A 30 11.21 13.11 3.68
C GLN A 30 12.08 12.17 4.54
N SER A 31 11.50 11.54 5.55
CA SER A 31 12.24 10.65 6.47
C SER A 31 12.25 9.20 5.99
N TRP A 32 11.24 8.81 5.19
CA TRP A 32 11.08 7.45 4.68
C TRP A 32 11.05 7.41 3.16
N GLU A 33 12.10 7.91 2.52
CA GLU A 33 12.21 8.06 1.05
C GLU A 33 11.94 6.75 0.29
N ASN A 34 12.40 5.63 0.84
CA ASN A 34 12.29 4.30 0.22
C ASN A 34 10.94 3.60 0.43
N PHE A 35 9.94 4.25 1.03
CA PHE A 35 8.64 3.65 1.37
C PHE A 35 8.02 2.81 0.25
N LEU A 36 7.93 3.34 -0.97
CA LEU A 36 7.33 2.62 -2.12
C LEU A 36 8.18 1.41 -2.55
N SER A 37 9.51 1.52 -2.47
CA SER A 37 10.43 0.42 -2.74
C SER A 37 10.32 -0.68 -1.69
N ASP A 38 10.18 -0.30 -0.41
CA ASP A 38 10.01 -1.24 0.70
C ASP A 38 8.71 -2.02 0.55
N LEU A 39 7.60 -1.34 0.24
CA LEU A 39 6.32 -2.00 -0.06
C LEU A 39 6.42 -2.96 -1.24
N ASN A 40 7.08 -2.55 -2.33
CA ASN A 40 7.29 -3.41 -3.48
C ASN A 40 8.17 -4.63 -3.12
N GLY A 41 9.17 -4.46 -2.25
CA GLY A 41 10.03 -5.53 -1.75
C GLY A 41 9.30 -6.56 -0.88
N MET A 42 8.14 -6.22 -0.30
CA MET A 42 7.32 -7.19 0.43
C MET A 42 6.49 -8.10 -0.48
N CYS A 43 6.15 -7.65 -1.69
CA CYS A 43 5.25 -8.38 -2.59
C CYS A 43 5.74 -9.79 -3.00
N PRO A 44 7.05 -10.05 -3.19
CA PRO A 44 7.56 -11.38 -3.46
C PRO A 44 7.42 -12.38 -2.29
N LEU A 45 7.14 -11.92 -1.07
CA LEU A 45 7.06 -12.78 0.11
C LEU A 45 5.80 -13.65 0.15
N GLY A 46 4.76 -13.27 -0.59
CA GLY A 46 3.54 -14.06 -0.71
C GLY A 46 2.27 -13.23 -0.90
N LYS A 47 1.15 -13.94 -1.14
CA LYS A 47 -0.17 -13.33 -1.38
C LYS A 47 -0.65 -12.46 -0.21
N THR A 48 -0.36 -12.87 1.03
CA THR A 48 -0.72 -12.08 2.23
C THR A 48 -0.02 -10.73 2.25
N GLN A 49 1.26 -10.68 1.88
CA GLN A 49 2.03 -9.43 1.80
C GLN A 49 1.56 -8.56 0.65
N GLN A 50 1.27 -9.16 -0.50
CA GLN A 50 0.66 -8.45 -1.63
C GLN A 50 -0.65 -7.76 -1.24
N GLU A 51 -1.54 -8.47 -0.55
CA GLU A 51 -2.80 -7.90 -0.04
C GLU A 51 -2.54 -6.77 0.97
N LEU A 52 -1.65 -6.98 1.93
CA LEU A 52 -1.29 -5.94 2.93
C LEU A 52 -0.75 -4.67 2.28
N VAL A 53 0.12 -4.79 1.27
CA VAL A 53 0.66 -3.64 0.53
C VAL A 53 -0.46 -2.87 -0.16
N LEU A 54 -1.41 -3.56 -0.79
CA LEU A 54 -2.58 -2.91 -1.41
C LEU A 54 -3.46 -2.22 -0.35
N MET A 55 -3.67 -2.84 0.81
CA MET A 55 -4.44 -2.24 1.91
C MET A 55 -3.77 -0.98 2.45
N VAL A 56 -2.44 -0.98 2.62
CA VAL A 56 -1.67 0.20 3.04
C VAL A 56 -1.82 1.34 2.03
N LEU A 57 -1.63 1.06 0.74
CA LEU A 57 -1.71 2.08 -0.31
C LEU A 57 -3.13 2.64 -0.45
N LEU A 58 -4.16 1.78 -0.37
CA LEU A 58 -5.56 2.22 -0.36
C LEU A 58 -5.82 3.16 0.81
N ARG A 59 -5.43 2.74 2.02
CA ARG A 59 -5.68 3.54 3.23
C ARG A 59 -4.95 4.87 3.20
N LEU A 60 -3.70 4.87 2.73
CA LEU A 60 -2.91 6.09 2.58
C LEU A 60 -3.58 7.07 1.59
N ALA A 61 -4.05 6.56 0.45
CA ALA A 61 -4.76 7.38 -0.53
C ALA A 61 -6.06 7.94 0.04
N GLU A 62 -6.86 7.12 0.74
CA GLU A 62 -8.08 7.55 1.42
C GLU A 62 -7.81 8.65 2.46
N ASP A 63 -6.80 8.49 3.31
CA ASP A 63 -6.51 9.49 4.35
C ASP A 63 -6.03 10.83 3.73
N VAL A 64 -5.20 10.78 2.68
CA VAL A 64 -4.65 11.97 2.03
C VAL A 64 -5.67 12.70 1.16
N ILE A 65 -6.48 11.96 0.40
CA ILE A 65 -7.48 12.52 -0.52
C ILE A 65 -8.79 12.82 0.21
N GLY A 66 -9.24 11.90 1.06
CA GLY A 66 -10.50 11.96 1.83
C GLY A 66 -10.53 12.99 2.96
N MET A 67 -9.45 13.76 3.12
CA MET A 67 -9.35 14.86 4.09
C MET A 67 -9.37 14.39 5.56
N ASP A 68 -8.41 13.54 5.94
CA ASP A 68 -8.16 13.28 7.37
C ASP A 68 -7.98 14.61 8.12
N VAL A 69 -8.91 14.88 9.05
CA VAL A 69 -8.98 16.13 9.82
C VAL A 69 -7.75 16.31 10.72
N ASN A 70 -7.06 15.22 11.05
CA ASN A 70 -5.87 15.23 11.89
C ASN A 70 -4.57 15.53 11.11
N LEU A 71 -4.62 15.51 9.78
CA LEU A 71 -3.45 15.78 8.95
C LEU A 71 -3.33 17.29 8.69
N GLN A 72 -2.23 17.90 9.17
CA GLN A 72 -1.99 19.33 8.95
C GLN A 72 -1.99 19.68 7.45
N ASN A 73 -2.61 20.80 7.08
CA ASN A 73 -2.79 21.21 5.68
C ASN A 73 -1.49 21.25 4.87
N GLN A 74 -0.38 21.68 5.48
CA GLN A 74 0.93 21.69 4.84
C GLN A 74 1.40 20.26 4.53
N ARG A 75 1.34 19.37 5.52
CA ARG A 75 1.70 17.97 5.35
C ARG A 75 0.84 17.28 4.29
N LYS A 76 -0.46 17.57 4.28
CA LYS A 76 -1.39 17.05 3.26
C LYS A 76 -0.96 17.44 1.84
N ARG A 77 -0.57 18.71 1.63
CA ARG A 77 -0.07 19.17 0.32
C ARG A 77 1.19 18.44 -0.08
N GLU A 78 2.15 18.26 0.84
CA GLU A 78 3.37 17.50 0.58
C GLU A 78 3.07 16.06 0.17
N MET A 79 2.17 15.38 0.87
CA MET A 79 1.76 14.02 0.55
C MET A 79 1.05 13.92 -0.80
N MET A 80 0.14 14.86 -1.10
CA MET A 80 -0.52 14.91 -2.42
C MET A 80 0.49 15.14 -3.55
N LEU A 81 1.47 16.03 -3.34
CA LEU A 81 2.54 16.24 -4.31
C LEU A 81 3.36 14.96 -4.49
N ALA A 82 3.76 14.30 -3.40
CA ALA A 82 4.51 13.06 -3.45
C ALA A 82 3.76 11.95 -4.19
N LEU A 83 2.46 11.76 -3.91
CA LEU A 83 1.60 10.81 -4.61
C LEU A 83 1.50 11.12 -6.11
N ASN A 84 1.35 12.40 -6.48
CA ASN A 84 1.31 12.81 -7.89
C ASN A 84 2.66 12.58 -8.58
N THR A 85 3.78 12.94 -7.94
CA THR A 85 5.13 12.73 -8.47
C THR A 85 5.44 11.25 -8.72
N HIS A 86 4.99 10.37 -7.83
CA HIS A 86 5.24 8.92 -7.94
C HIS A 86 4.10 8.16 -8.61
N SER A 87 3.08 8.85 -9.10
CA SER A 87 1.83 8.24 -9.60
C SER A 87 2.07 7.22 -10.71
N GLU A 88 2.94 7.53 -11.68
CA GLU A 88 3.29 6.61 -12.76
C GLU A 88 3.85 5.28 -12.22
N GLY A 89 4.75 5.34 -11.24
CA GLY A 89 5.33 4.16 -10.59
C GLY A 89 4.29 3.35 -9.82
N ILE A 90 3.42 4.04 -9.07
CA ILE A 90 2.32 3.42 -8.31
C ILE A 90 1.32 2.73 -9.25
N PHE A 91 0.91 3.38 -10.35
CA PHE A 91 0.00 2.77 -11.33
C PHE A 91 0.64 1.60 -12.06
N LYS A 92 1.92 1.71 -12.48
CA LYS A 92 2.67 0.59 -13.05
C LYS A 92 2.72 -0.60 -12.07
N PHE A 93 2.97 -0.32 -10.79
CA PHE A 93 2.94 -1.34 -9.75
C PHE A 93 1.58 -2.05 -9.65
N PHE A 94 0.47 -1.31 -9.58
CA PHE A 94 -0.88 -1.90 -9.54
C PHE A 94 -1.19 -2.74 -10.78
N LEU A 95 -0.86 -2.24 -11.98
CA LEU A 95 -1.09 -2.96 -13.22
C LEU A 95 -0.28 -4.27 -13.28
N ASN A 96 1.00 -4.23 -12.87
CA ASN A 96 1.84 -5.42 -12.83
C ASN A 96 1.30 -6.45 -11.85
N MET A 97 0.88 -6.00 -10.66
CA MET A 97 0.29 -6.85 -9.62
C MET A 97 -1.01 -7.51 -10.06
N LEU A 98 -1.92 -6.75 -10.69
CA LEU A 98 -3.18 -7.26 -11.24
C LEU A 98 -2.91 -8.27 -12.36
N THR A 99 -2.01 -7.93 -13.28
CA THR A 99 -1.64 -8.81 -14.41
C THR A 99 -1.05 -10.12 -13.91
N TYR A 100 -0.15 -10.05 -12.93
CA TYR A 100 0.47 -11.23 -12.32
C TYR A 100 -0.58 -12.13 -11.65
N ASN A 101 -1.41 -11.57 -10.77
CA ASN A 101 -2.42 -12.34 -10.05
C ASN A 101 -3.49 -12.93 -10.99
N SER A 102 -3.90 -12.19 -12.02
CA SER A 102 -4.84 -12.69 -13.03
C SER A 102 -4.27 -13.88 -13.81
N LYS A 103 -3.00 -13.81 -14.25
CA LYS A 103 -2.33 -14.93 -14.91
C LYS A 103 -2.25 -16.16 -14.02
N MET A 104 -1.91 -15.98 -12.74
CA MET A 104 -1.84 -17.07 -11.77
C MET A 104 -3.22 -17.73 -11.55
N LEU A 105 -4.29 -16.95 -11.49
CA LEU A 105 -5.65 -17.49 -11.36
C LEU A 105 -6.06 -18.29 -12.60
N ASN A 106 -5.77 -17.78 -13.80
CA ASN A 106 -6.09 -18.50 -15.04
C ASN A 106 -5.37 -19.85 -15.13
N GLN A 107 -4.13 -19.95 -14.63
CA GLN A 107 -3.38 -21.21 -14.56
C GLN A 107 -3.92 -22.19 -13.51
N MET A 108 -4.59 -21.72 -12.46
CA MET A 108 -5.18 -22.59 -11.43
C MET A 108 -6.53 -23.16 -11.86
N VAL A 109 -7.21 -22.50 -12.80
CA VAL A 109 -8.54 -22.89 -13.29
C VAL A 109 -8.46 -23.77 -14.54
N SER A 110 -7.33 -23.75 -15.27
CA SER A 110 -7.02 -24.62 -16.41
C SER A 110 -6.45 -25.96 -15.98
#